data_AF-A0A9P1H1N5-F1
#
_entry.id   AF-A0A9P1H1N5-F1
#
_cell.length_a   1.000
_cell.length_b   1.000
_cell.length_c   1.000
_cell.angle_alpha   90.00
_cell.angle_beta   90.00
_cell.angle_gamma   90.00
#
_symmetry.space_group_name_H-M   'P 1'
#
loop_
_entity.id
_entity.type
_entity.pdbx_description
1 polymer ?
#
loop_
_entity_poly.entity_id
_entity_poly.type
_entity_poly.pdbx_seq_one_letter_code
_entity_poly.pdbx_strand_id
1 'polypeptide(L)'
;MEAVEIIPRVFPDLSFIHVADFIHQLRTSRKRIVVLKLASILALAARISPSLLADPKRSRCLSQQLSAYTQQNLWPGLVQEPDTDTMHCLLLTAQYEWGDGNGFAAWMYSGRPSSLDRASLKINLPCTDDEFDLGVPAANPLTYSQLLSTNAESLGRKFTIADHSAVIVRSGDIWFRACKWVAEGGRRKSSVVNSCPWETDSEWHQIKTEIFEWRRMLDSSIKYPQTPVAVYVRRRQAESFAFINLIHYLSILMIYREYLPFVPKDRNEVICGPIQPPLLLRQAPQGWWQEYYDILFDSSTRITQIITELEDAHISLLTPHTGYCVFSAASMNVYRSAFPWADPGNARRPDATELKRRDLDF
;
A
#
# COMPACT_ATOMS: atom_id res chain seq x y z
N MET A 1 -12.21 -24.10 -3.40
CA MET A 1 -12.07 -23.75 -1.97
C MET A 1 -10.71 -23.12 -1.74
N GLU A 2 -9.61 -23.87 -1.91
CA GLU A 2 -8.23 -23.33 -1.75
C GLU A 2 -7.99 -21.97 -2.43
N ALA A 3 -8.33 -21.86 -3.73
CA ALA A 3 -8.15 -20.62 -4.49
C ALA A 3 -8.92 -19.40 -3.95
N VAL A 4 -10.03 -19.60 -3.24
CA VAL A 4 -10.82 -18.50 -2.66
C VAL A 4 -10.26 -18.09 -1.31
N GLU A 5 -9.67 -19.03 -0.56
CA GLU A 5 -9.08 -18.80 0.76
C GLU A 5 -7.67 -18.19 0.69
N ILE A 6 -6.92 -18.45 -0.39
CA ILE A 6 -5.55 -17.95 -0.53
C ILE A 6 -5.49 -16.45 -0.88
N ILE A 7 -6.49 -15.94 -1.61
CA ILE A 7 -6.47 -14.56 -2.13
C ILE A 7 -6.44 -13.51 -1.01
N PRO A 8 -7.31 -13.54 0.01
CA PRO A 8 -7.28 -12.52 1.08
C PRO A 8 -5.97 -12.52 1.88
N ARG A 9 -5.27 -13.67 1.97
CA ARG A 9 -3.98 -13.77 2.65
C ARG A 9 -2.86 -13.14 1.83
N VAL A 10 -2.78 -13.51 0.56
CA VAL A 10 -1.70 -13.06 -0.34
C VAL A 10 -1.90 -11.63 -0.82
N PHE A 11 -3.17 -11.20 -0.91
CA PHE A 11 -3.60 -9.87 -1.34
C PHE A 11 -4.55 -9.24 -0.30
N PRO A 12 -4.03 -8.69 0.81
CA PRO A 12 -4.87 -8.07 1.84
C PRO A 12 -5.72 -6.91 1.33
N ASP A 13 -5.29 -6.23 0.28
CA ASP A 13 -6.03 -5.19 -0.44
C ASP A 13 -7.23 -5.72 -1.23
N LEU A 14 -7.31 -7.04 -1.44
CA LEU A 14 -8.43 -7.73 -2.07
C LEU A 14 -9.36 -8.44 -1.07
N SER A 15 -9.23 -8.15 0.23
CA SER A 15 -10.07 -8.74 1.29
C SER A 15 -11.54 -8.31 1.25
N PHE A 16 -11.97 -7.60 0.20
CA PHE A 16 -13.39 -7.33 -0.08
C PHE A 16 -14.19 -8.58 -0.49
N ILE A 17 -13.51 -9.70 -0.77
CA ILE A 17 -14.18 -10.96 -1.12
C ILE A 17 -14.47 -11.73 0.16
N HIS A 18 -15.69 -11.58 0.68
CA HIS A 18 -16.16 -12.43 1.77
C HIS A 18 -16.37 -13.87 1.27
N VAL A 19 -15.58 -14.80 1.82
CA VAL A 19 -15.51 -16.18 1.33
C VAL A 19 -16.84 -16.90 1.50
N ALA A 20 -17.49 -16.82 2.67
CA ALA A 20 -18.71 -17.56 2.94
C ALA A 20 -19.87 -17.12 2.03
N ASP A 21 -20.04 -15.80 1.86
CA ASP A 21 -21.06 -15.26 0.95
C ASP A 21 -20.78 -15.64 -0.50
N PHE A 22 -19.53 -15.59 -0.93
CA PHE A 22 -19.19 -15.95 -2.29
C PHE A 22 -19.44 -17.44 -2.58
N ILE A 23 -19.12 -18.34 -1.63
CA ILE A 23 -19.46 -19.75 -1.75
C ILE A 23 -20.97 -19.97 -1.77
N HIS A 24 -21.72 -19.24 -0.95
CA HIS A 24 -23.19 -19.28 -1.00
C HIS A 24 -23.72 -18.83 -2.37
N GLN A 25 -23.24 -17.69 -2.89
CA GLN A 25 -23.60 -17.17 -4.21
C GLN A 25 -23.27 -18.17 -5.33
N LEU A 26 -22.13 -18.85 -5.28
CA LEU A 26 -21.78 -19.88 -6.27
C LEU A 26 -22.78 -21.05 -6.30
N ARG A 27 -23.41 -21.36 -5.16
CA ARG A 27 -24.38 -22.46 -5.05
C ARG A 27 -25.79 -22.02 -5.45
N THR A 28 -26.17 -20.77 -5.19
CA THR A 28 -27.55 -20.30 -5.29
C THR A 28 -27.81 -19.37 -6.48
N SER A 29 -26.80 -18.62 -6.92
CA SER A 29 -26.92 -17.64 -8.01
C SER A 29 -26.63 -18.27 -9.36
N ARG A 30 -27.47 -17.98 -10.35
CA ARG A 30 -27.23 -18.30 -11.77
C ARG A 30 -26.68 -17.10 -12.56
N LYS A 31 -26.32 -16.01 -11.88
CA LYS A 31 -25.81 -14.81 -12.56
C LYS A 31 -24.46 -15.10 -13.19
N ARG A 32 -24.31 -14.73 -14.46
CA ARG A 32 -23.06 -14.87 -15.21
C ARG A 32 -21.87 -14.18 -14.53
N ILE A 33 -22.09 -13.04 -13.89
CA ILE A 33 -21.03 -12.26 -13.22
C ILE A 33 -20.36 -13.05 -12.08
N VAL A 34 -21.09 -13.94 -11.40
CA VAL A 34 -20.54 -14.80 -10.34
C VAL A 34 -19.53 -15.80 -10.92
N VAL A 35 -19.79 -16.30 -12.13
CA VAL A 35 -18.85 -17.18 -12.86
C VAL A 35 -17.61 -16.42 -13.32
N LEU A 36 -17.77 -15.17 -13.78
CA LEU A 36 -16.65 -14.31 -14.15
C LEU A 36 -15.77 -13.99 -12.94
N LYS A 37 -16.38 -13.67 -11.79
CA LYS A 37 -15.66 -13.45 -10.53
C LYS A 37 -14.87 -14.67 -10.11
N LEU A 38 -15.46 -15.87 -10.19
CA LEU A 38 -14.74 -17.12 -9.94
C LEU A 38 -13.56 -17.30 -10.90
N ALA A 39 -13.76 -17.04 -12.19
CA ALA A 39 -12.71 -17.14 -13.20
C ALA A 39 -11.56 -16.16 -12.91
N SER A 40 -11.86 -14.92 -12.50
CA SER A 40 -10.84 -13.94 -12.08
C SER A 40 -10.07 -14.38 -10.84
N ILE A 41 -10.76 -14.90 -9.82
CA ILE A 41 -10.13 -15.45 -8.61
C ILE A 41 -9.20 -16.61 -8.97
N LEU A 42 -9.67 -17.55 -9.79
CA LEU A 42 -8.88 -18.70 -10.21
C LEU A 42 -7.71 -18.29 -11.12
N ALA A 43 -7.88 -17.29 -11.98
CA ALA A 43 -6.81 -16.78 -12.83
C ALA A 43 -5.65 -16.25 -11.98
N LEU A 44 -5.95 -15.50 -10.92
CA LEU A 44 -4.96 -14.96 -9.99
C LEU A 44 -4.38 -16.07 -9.09
N ALA A 45 -5.24 -16.90 -8.50
CA ALA A 45 -4.84 -17.97 -7.58
C ALA A 45 -4.01 -19.07 -8.24
N ALA A 46 -4.22 -19.36 -9.53
CA ALA A 46 -3.47 -20.39 -10.25
C ALA A 46 -1.96 -20.15 -10.22
N ARG A 47 -1.51 -18.89 -10.16
CA ARG A 47 -0.09 -18.51 -10.12
C ARG A 47 0.58 -18.66 -8.76
N ILE A 48 -0.21 -18.84 -7.70
CA ILE A 48 0.26 -18.79 -6.31
C ILE A 48 -0.12 -20.03 -5.50
N SER A 49 -1.14 -20.78 -5.94
CA SER A 49 -1.62 -21.97 -5.25
C SER A 49 -0.58 -23.10 -5.33
N PRO A 50 -0.10 -23.62 -4.19
CA PRO A 50 0.89 -24.71 -4.16
C PRO A 50 0.41 -25.97 -4.90
N SER A 51 -0.89 -26.29 -4.82
CA SER A 51 -1.46 -27.45 -5.49
C SER A 51 -1.48 -27.31 -7.02
N LEU A 52 -1.59 -26.09 -7.54
CA LEU A 52 -1.57 -25.78 -8.97
C LEU A 52 -0.14 -25.52 -9.50
N LEU A 53 0.80 -25.13 -8.64
CA LEU A 53 2.22 -24.94 -8.98
C LEU A 53 2.97 -26.24 -9.29
N ALA A 54 2.35 -27.41 -9.06
CA ALA A 54 2.93 -28.72 -9.39
C ALA A 54 3.31 -28.86 -10.88
N ASP A 55 2.61 -28.15 -11.77
CA ASP A 55 2.99 -27.99 -13.19
C ASP A 55 2.92 -26.51 -13.58
N PRO A 56 4.05 -25.78 -13.54
CA PRO A 56 4.08 -24.34 -13.78
C PRO A 56 3.58 -23.95 -15.18
N LYS A 57 3.82 -24.79 -16.19
CA LYS A 57 3.37 -24.50 -17.57
C LYS A 57 1.85 -24.61 -17.64
N ARG A 58 1.29 -25.65 -17.05
CA ARG A 58 -0.17 -25.86 -17.01
C ARG A 58 -0.87 -24.81 -16.17
N SER A 59 -0.32 -24.45 -15.00
CA SER A 59 -0.84 -23.38 -14.15
C SER A 59 -0.88 -22.05 -14.91
N ARG A 60 0.21 -21.66 -15.58
CA ARG A 60 0.27 -20.43 -16.38
C ARG A 60 -0.73 -20.45 -17.53
N CYS A 61 -0.84 -21.56 -18.25
CA CYS A 61 -1.80 -21.68 -19.35
C CYS A 61 -3.26 -21.57 -18.85
N LEU A 62 -3.61 -22.25 -17.77
CA LEU A 62 -4.94 -22.17 -17.15
C LEU A 62 -5.25 -20.74 -16.68
N SER A 63 -4.28 -20.12 -16.00
CA SER A 63 -4.35 -18.73 -15.53
C SER A 63 -4.65 -17.76 -16.67
N GLN A 64 -3.95 -17.89 -17.80
CA GLN A 64 -4.16 -17.09 -19.01
C GLN A 64 -5.53 -17.33 -19.65
N GLN A 65 -5.97 -18.59 -19.77
CA GLN A 65 -7.27 -18.92 -20.34
C GLN A 65 -8.42 -18.32 -19.52
N LEU A 66 -8.34 -18.39 -18.19
CA LEU A 66 -9.37 -17.86 -17.29
C LEU A 66 -9.40 -16.32 -17.29
N SER A 67 -8.23 -15.67 -17.35
CA SER A 67 -8.15 -14.22 -17.50
C SER A 67 -8.75 -13.77 -18.84
N ALA A 68 -8.36 -14.41 -19.95
CA ALA A 68 -8.91 -14.11 -21.27
C ALA A 68 -10.44 -14.32 -21.31
N TYR A 69 -10.94 -15.39 -20.70
CA TYR A 69 -12.38 -15.62 -20.57
C TYR A 69 -13.07 -14.50 -19.79
N THR A 70 -12.48 -14.05 -18.67
CA THR A 70 -13.04 -12.93 -17.90
C THR A 70 -13.10 -11.67 -18.74
N GLN A 71 -11.99 -11.27 -19.35
CA GLN A 71 -11.86 -10.01 -20.10
C GLN A 71 -12.82 -9.93 -21.28
N GLN A 72 -12.97 -11.02 -22.05
CA GLN A 72 -13.87 -11.08 -23.20
C GLN A 72 -15.35 -10.94 -22.80
N ASN A 73 -15.70 -11.30 -21.55
CA ASN A 73 -17.07 -11.43 -21.12
C ASN A 73 -17.48 -10.41 -20.04
N LEU A 74 -16.55 -9.58 -19.58
CA LEU A 74 -16.81 -8.52 -18.59
C LEU A 74 -17.46 -7.27 -19.21
N TRP A 75 -17.26 -7.04 -20.52
CA TRP A 75 -17.71 -5.83 -21.22
C TRP A 75 -19.20 -5.46 -21.00
N PRO A 76 -20.16 -6.41 -21.03
CA PRO A 76 -21.56 -6.07 -20.80
C PRO A 76 -21.84 -5.43 -19.43
N GLY A 77 -21.12 -5.84 -18.38
CA GLY A 77 -21.25 -5.25 -17.03
C GLY A 77 -20.60 -3.87 -16.92
N LEU A 78 -19.68 -3.52 -17.82
CA LEU A 78 -18.98 -2.23 -17.83
C LEU A 78 -19.74 -1.12 -18.56
N VAL A 79 -20.70 -1.48 -19.40
CA VAL A 79 -21.55 -0.54 -20.16
C VAL A 79 -22.82 -0.19 -19.36
N GLN A 80 -23.15 -0.97 -18.34
CA GLN A 80 -24.24 -0.73 -17.41
C GLN A 80 -23.70 -0.10 -16.11
N GLU A 81 -24.60 0.28 -15.20
CA GLU A 81 -24.19 0.68 -13.85
C GLU A 81 -23.47 -0.51 -13.19
N PRO A 82 -22.17 -0.35 -12.83
CA PRO A 82 -21.36 -1.47 -12.38
C PRO A 82 -21.83 -1.93 -11.00
N ASP A 83 -22.21 -3.19 -10.91
CA ASP A 83 -22.47 -3.84 -9.62
C ASP A 83 -21.17 -4.20 -8.89
N THR A 84 -21.30 -4.56 -7.61
CA THR A 84 -20.16 -4.89 -6.75
C THR A 84 -19.32 -6.03 -7.32
N ASP A 85 -19.95 -7.05 -7.93
CA ASP A 85 -19.22 -8.18 -8.50
C ASP A 85 -18.45 -7.80 -9.77
N THR A 86 -18.96 -6.86 -10.57
CA THR A 86 -18.24 -6.28 -11.70
C THR A 86 -17.00 -5.53 -11.23
N MET A 87 -17.12 -4.74 -10.16
CA MET A 87 -15.97 -4.05 -9.55
C MET A 87 -14.94 -5.06 -9.01
N HIS A 88 -15.38 -6.15 -8.38
CA HIS A 88 -14.50 -7.21 -7.93
C HIS A 88 -13.73 -7.86 -9.10
N CYS A 89 -14.41 -8.17 -10.20
CA CYS A 89 -13.77 -8.72 -11.40
C CYS A 89 -12.74 -7.76 -11.98
N LEU A 90 -13.05 -6.47 -12.05
CA LEU A 90 -12.13 -5.43 -12.52
C LEU A 90 -10.86 -5.37 -11.67
N LEU A 91 -11.01 -5.32 -10.34
CA LEU A 91 -9.87 -5.26 -9.41
C LEU A 91 -9.02 -6.53 -9.50
N LEU A 92 -9.63 -7.71 -9.51
CA LEU A 92 -8.91 -8.99 -9.68
C LEU A 92 -8.17 -9.07 -11.02
N THR A 93 -8.81 -8.62 -12.10
CA THR A 93 -8.20 -8.60 -13.44
C THR A 93 -7.05 -7.60 -13.51
N ALA A 94 -7.17 -6.44 -12.87
CA ALA A 94 -6.09 -5.46 -12.78
C ALA A 94 -4.85 -6.04 -12.10
N GLN A 95 -5.05 -6.78 -11.00
CA GLN A 95 -3.98 -7.45 -10.25
C GLN A 95 -3.32 -8.57 -11.08
N TYR A 96 -4.12 -9.33 -11.81
CA TYR A 96 -3.62 -10.32 -12.76
C TYR A 96 -2.73 -9.69 -13.84
N GLU A 97 -3.21 -8.63 -14.51
CA GLU A 97 -2.48 -7.96 -15.59
C GLU A 97 -1.18 -7.32 -15.10
N TRP A 98 -1.20 -6.80 -13.87
CA TRP A 98 0.02 -6.32 -13.22
C TRP A 98 1.04 -7.45 -13.04
N GLY A 99 0.60 -8.60 -12.52
CA GLY A 99 1.45 -9.77 -12.35
C GLY A 99 1.95 -10.39 -13.67
N ASP A 100 1.36 -10.03 -14.80
CA ASP A 100 1.83 -10.40 -16.15
C ASP A 100 2.73 -9.32 -16.79
N GLY A 101 2.96 -8.20 -16.09
CA GLY A 101 3.76 -7.08 -16.58
C GLY A 101 3.02 -6.14 -17.54
N ASN A 102 1.70 -6.30 -17.70
CA ASN A 102 0.89 -5.45 -18.58
C ASN A 102 0.35 -4.22 -17.82
N GLY A 103 1.25 -3.26 -17.58
CA GLY A 103 0.94 -2.06 -16.77
C GLY A 103 -0.21 -1.22 -17.31
N PHE A 104 -0.37 -1.11 -18.63
CA PHE A 104 -1.46 -0.35 -19.23
C PHE A 104 -2.83 -1.00 -18.99
N ALA A 105 -2.93 -2.33 -19.18
CA ALA A 105 -4.18 -3.04 -18.92
C ALA A 105 -4.52 -3.01 -17.43
N ALA A 106 -3.54 -3.23 -16.55
CA ALA A 106 -3.72 -3.11 -15.11
C ALA A 106 -4.29 -1.74 -14.72
N TRP A 107 -3.70 -0.66 -15.25
CA TRP A 107 -4.21 0.70 -15.05
C TRP A 107 -5.65 0.86 -15.56
N MET A 108 -5.94 0.42 -16.79
CA MET A 108 -7.27 0.54 -17.40
C MET A 108 -8.35 -0.17 -16.57
N TYR A 109 -8.08 -1.38 -16.09
CA TYR A 109 -9.01 -2.13 -15.25
C TYR A 109 -9.15 -1.51 -13.84
N SER A 110 -8.10 -0.89 -13.30
CA SER A 110 -8.13 -0.19 -12.00
C SER A 110 -8.75 1.22 -12.04
N GLY A 111 -8.74 1.90 -13.20
CA GLY A 111 -8.92 3.35 -13.32
C GLY A 111 -10.34 3.84 -13.65
N ARG A 112 -11.34 2.96 -13.74
CA ARG A 112 -12.74 3.39 -13.93
C ARG A 112 -13.46 3.84 -12.64
N PRO A 113 -13.16 3.34 -11.42
CA PRO A 113 -13.74 3.85 -10.17
C PRO A 113 -13.28 5.26 -9.77
N SER A 114 -12.21 5.81 -10.38
CA SER A 114 -11.65 7.13 -10.02
C SER A 114 -12.48 8.35 -10.44
N SER A 115 -13.63 8.17 -11.09
CA SER A 115 -14.58 9.25 -11.41
C SER A 115 -15.53 9.60 -10.25
N LEU A 116 -15.57 8.81 -9.18
CA LEU A 116 -16.38 9.10 -7.99
C LEU A 116 -15.67 10.09 -7.06
N ASP A 117 -16.35 11.19 -6.73
CA ASP A 117 -15.92 12.08 -5.65
C ASP A 117 -16.01 11.32 -4.31
N ARG A 118 -14.85 11.04 -3.71
CA ARG A 118 -14.70 10.28 -2.47
C ARG A 118 -15.41 10.95 -1.30
N ALA A 119 -15.49 12.28 -1.29
CA ALA A 119 -16.17 13.03 -0.22
C ALA A 119 -17.69 12.99 -0.35
N SER A 120 -18.21 12.71 -1.54
CA SER A 120 -19.66 12.58 -1.80
C SER A 120 -20.23 11.22 -1.40
N LEU A 121 -19.36 10.23 -1.13
CA LEU A 121 -19.77 8.89 -0.72
C LEU A 121 -20.39 8.91 0.69
N LYS A 122 -21.68 8.58 0.76
CA LYS A 122 -22.44 8.49 2.02
C LYS A 122 -22.42 7.09 2.65
N ILE A 123 -21.47 6.25 2.25
CA ILE A 123 -21.32 4.90 2.80
C ILE A 123 -20.46 4.93 4.06
N ASN A 124 -20.75 4.02 4.98
CA ASN A 124 -19.91 3.79 6.16
C ASN A 124 -18.58 3.16 5.75
N LEU A 125 -17.55 3.43 6.53
CA LEU A 125 -16.31 2.67 6.51
C LEU A 125 -16.60 1.18 6.78
N PRO A 126 -15.73 0.27 6.29
CA PRO A 126 -15.81 -1.14 6.63
C PRO A 126 -15.90 -1.35 8.15
N CYS A 127 -16.82 -2.21 8.57
CA CYS A 127 -16.87 -2.70 9.94
C CYS A 127 -15.77 -3.74 10.19
N THR A 128 -15.64 -4.20 11.43
CA THR A 128 -14.71 -5.28 11.77
C THR A 128 -15.21 -6.61 11.21
N ASP A 129 -14.30 -7.57 10.98
CA ASP A 129 -14.67 -8.91 10.49
C ASP A 129 -15.66 -9.60 11.44
N ASP A 130 -15.47 -9.47 12.76
CA ASP A 130 -16.37 -10.05 13.76
C ASP A 130 -17.79 -9.45 13.69
N GLU A 131 -17.91 -8.12 13.54
CA GLU A 131 -19.20 -7.45 13.37
C GLU A 131 -19.90 -7.91 12.09
N PHE A 132 -19.14 -8.04 11.00
CA PHE A 132 -19.64 -8.51 9.72
C PHE A 132 -20.12 -9.97 9.78
N ASP A 133 -19.28 -10.87 10.28
CA ASP A 133 -19.53 -12.32 10.35
C ASP A 133 -20.72 -12.65 11.26
N LEU A 134 -20.88 -11.92 12.35
CA LEU A 134 -22.00 -12.08 13.29
C LEU A 134 -23.27 -11.32 12.86
N GLY A 135 -23.19 -10.51 11.80
CA GLY A 135 -24.30 -9.67 11.35
C GLY A 135 -24.70 -8.61 12.38
N VAL A 136 -23.75 -8.17 13.21
CA VAL A 136 -23.99 -7.16 14.25
C VAL A 136 -23.66 -5.77 13.68
N PRO A 137 -24.58 -4.80 13.78
CA PRO A 137 -24.28 -3.43 13.34
C PRO A 137 -23.08 -2.87 14.09
N ALA A 138 -22.19 -2.17 13.37
CA ALA A 138 -21.05 -1.51 13.98
C ALA A 138 -21.51 -0.55 15.08
N ALA A 139 -20.85 -0.60 16.24
CA ALA A 139 -21.30 0.18 17.41
C ALA A 139 -21.21 1.70 17.17
N ASN A 140 -20.17 2.14 16.46
CA ASN A 140 -19.93 3.54 16.10
C ASN A 140 -19.48 3.63 14.62
N PRO A 141 -20.42 3.49 13.66
CA PRO A 141 -20.08 3.56 12.25
C PRO A 141 -19.69 4.98 11.88
N LEU A 142 -18.62 5.10 11.10
CA LEU A 142 -18.14 6.39 10.59
C LEU A 142 -18.20 6.36 9.07
N THR A 143 -18.70 7.42 8.46
CA THR A 143 -18.53 7.62 7.02
C THR A 143 -17.10 8.07 6.70
N TYR A 144 -16.70 7.95 5.44
CA TYR A 144 -15.39 8.45 5.00
C TYR A 144 -15.25 9.96 5.26
N SER A 145 -16.29 10.74 4.96
CA SER A 145 -16.29 12.20 5.19
C SER A 145 -16.19 12.57 6.67
N GLN A 146 -16.84 11.82 7.57
CA GLN A 146 -16.70 12.01 9.02
C GLN A 146 -15.29 11.66 9.51
N LEU A 147 -14.67 10.62 8.95
CA LEU A 147 -13.28 10.29 9.28
C LEU A 147 -12.34 11.44 8.92
N LEU A 148 -12.52 12.05 7.74
CA LEU A 148 -11.69 13.17 7.29
C LEU A 148 -11.80 14.42 8.18
N SER A 149 -12.95 14.65 8.81
CA SER A 149 -13.16 15.78 9.73
C SER A 149 -12.78 15.46 11.18
N THR A 150 -12.44 14.20 11.48
CA THR A 150 -12.09 13.74 12.82
C THR A 150 -10.58 13.79 13.04
N ASN A 151 -10.14 14.06 14.26
CA ASN A 151 -8.73 13.98 14.64
C ASN A 151 -8.53 12.95 15.77
N ALA A 152 -7.27 12.70 16.16
CA ALA A 152 -6.95 11.72 17.19
C ALA A 152 -7.55 12.05 18.58
N GLU A 153 -7.80 13.33 18.85
CA GLU A 153 -8.36 13.80 20.12
C GLU A 153 -9.88 13.64 20.17
N SER A 154 -10.57 13.84 19.04
CA SER A 154 -12.03 13.83 18.97
C SER A 154 -12.65 12.45 18.73
N LEU A 155 -11.93 11.49 18.18
CA LEU A 155 -12.47 10.15 17.87
C LEU A 155 -12.88 9.34 19.11
N GLY A 156 -12.25 9.58 20.27
CA GLY A 156 -12.54 8.86 21.52
C GLY A 156 -12.16 7.36 21.52
N ARG A 157 -11.69 6.83 20.39
CA ARG A 157 -11.16 5.46 20.24
C ARG A 157 -9.93 5.46 19.33
N LYS A 158 -9.18 4.35 19.34
CA LYS A 158 -8.12 4.08 18.37
C LYS A 158 -8.49 2.92 17.46
N PHE A 159 -8.01 2.96 16.23
CA PHE A 159 -8.18 1.85 15.29
C PHE A 159 -7.21 0.71 15.63
N THR A 160 -7.71 -0.51 15.64
CA THR A 160 -6.98 -1.73 15.98
C THR A 160 -6.85 -2.63 14.75
N ILE A 161 -6.29 -3.84 14.93
CA ILE A 161 -6.17 -4.81 13.83
C ILE A 161 -7.55 -5.29 13.36
N ALA A 162 -8.57 -5.25 14.24
CA ALA A 162 -9.93 -5.60 13.86
C ALA A 162 -10.48 -4.61 12.82
N ASP A 163 -10.03 -3.36 12.84
CA ASP A 163 -10.41 -2.32 11.90
C ASP A 163 -9.55 -2.30 10.62
N HIS A 164 -8.78 -3.37 10.33
CA HIS A 164 -7.76 -3.37 9.27
C HIS A 164 -8.28 -2.89 7.90
N SER A 165 -9.50 -3.29 7.50
CA SER A 165 -10.11 -2.85 6.24
C SER A 165 -10.31 -1.34 6.18
N ALA A 166 -10.86 -0.72 7.23
CA ALA A 166 -10.99 0.73 7.32
C ALA A 166 -9.61 1.42 7.34
N VAL A 167 -8.64 0.80 8.03
CA VAL A 167 -7.28 1.33 8.10
C VAL A 167 -6.59 1.32 6.73
N ILE A 168 -6.76 0.24 5.97
CA ILE A 168 -6.23 0.10 4.61
C ILE A 168 -6.86 1.14 3.67
N VAL A 169 -8.18 1.33 3.72
CA VAL A 169 -8.88 2.34 2.90
C VAL A 169 -8.30 3.74 3.12
N ARG A 170 -8.19 4.17 4.39
CA ARG A 170 -7.66 5.50 4.69
C ARG A 170 -6.18 5.62 4.37
N SER A 171 -5.37 4.62 4.67
CA SER A 171 -3.94 4.63 4.35
C SER A 171 -3.70 4.66 2.83
N GLY A 172 -4.54 3.97 2.06
CA GLY A 172 -4.55 3.98 0.60
C GLY A 172 -4.87 5.35 0.01
N ASP A 173 -5.83 6.07 0.59
CA ASP A 173 -6.17 7.44 0.16
C ASP A 173 -5.00 8.41 0.37
N ILE A 174 -4.37 8.36 1.55
CA ILE A 174 -3.18 9.18 1.87
C ILE A 174 -2.03 8.86 0.93
N TRP A 175 -1.75 7.58 0.71
CA TRP A 175 -0.72 7.14 -0.24
C TRP A 175 -1.02 7.61 -1.66
N PHE A 176 -2.28 7.51 -2.11
CA PHE A 176 -2.69 8.00 -3.43
C PHE A 176 -2.49 9.51 -3.57
N ARG A 177 -2.82 10.29 -2.52
CA ARG A 177 -2.57 11.74 -2.48
C ARG A 177 -1.08 12.04 -2.61
N ALA A 178 -0.22 11.31 -1.88
CA ALA A 178 1.23 11.44 -1.98
C ALA A 178 1.74 11.11 -3.41
N CYS A 179 1.29 10.00 -3.98
CA CYS A 179 1.64 9.61 -5.35
C CYS A 179 1.17 10.64 -6.38
N LYS A 180 -0.06 11.14 -6.27
CA LYS A 180 -0.60 12.19 -7.13
C LYS A 180 0.26 13.45 -7.06
N TRP A 181 0.62 13.88 -5.85
CA TRP A 181 1.48 15.04 -5.67
C TRP A 181 2.83 14.89 -6.38
N VAL A 182 3.49 13.74 -6.22
CA VAL A 182 4.75 13.42 -6.90
C VAL A 182 4.57 13.36 -8.42
N ALA A 183 3.54 12.66 -8.91
CA ALA A 183 3.29 12.44 -10.33
C ALA A 183 2.97 13.74 -11.09
N GLU A 184 2.32 14.69 -10.44
CA GLU A 184 2.08 16.03 -10.97
C GLU A 184 3.32 16.93 -10.94
N GLY A 185 4.49 16.43 -10.51
CA GLY A 185 5.77 17.12 -10.53
C GLY A 185 6.35 17.44 -9.15
N GLY A 186 5.66 17.08 -8.05
CA GLY A 186 6.15 17.25 -6.69
C GLY A 186 6.64 18.67 -6.41
N ARG A 187 7.88 18.79 -5.91
CA ARG A 187 8.52 20.10 -5.65
C ARG A 187 8.78 20.96 -6.90
N ARG A 188 8.62 20.40 -8.10
CA ARG A 188 8.86 21.08 -9.39
C ARG A 188 7.59 21.72 -9.96
N LYS A 189 6.43 21.53 -9.32
CA LYS A 189 5.18 22.20 -9.73
C LYS A 189 5.33 23.71 -9.61
N SER A 190 4.93 24.44 -10.64
CA SER A 190 4.95 25.91 -10.65
C SER A 190 4.21 26.53 -9.45
N SER A 191 3.13 25.91 -8.99
CA SER A 191 2.34 26.35 -7.84
C SER A 191 3.06 26.23 -6.49
N VAL A 192 4.09 25.38 -6.38
CA VAL A 192 4.77 25.10 -5.10
C VAL A 192 6.23 25.50 -5.07
N VAL A 193 6.83 25.91 -6.20
CA VAL A 193 8.25 26.32 -6.28
C VAL A 193 8.65 27.38 -5.25
N ASN A 194 7.70 28.25 -4.86
CA ASN A 194 7.94 29.33 -3.89
C ASN A 194 7.69 28.94 -2.43
N SER A 195 7.21 27.72 -2.16
CA SER A 195 6.94 27.23 -0.82
C SER A 195 8.03 26.27 -0.35
N CYS A 196 8.32 26.31 0.95
CA CYS A 196 9.27 25.42 1.59
C CYS A 196 8.53 24.29 2.33
N PRO A 197 9.10 23.08 2.44
CA PRO A 197 8.42 21.92 3.05
C PRO A 197 8.15 22.05 4.57
N TRP A 198 8.86 22.95 5.28
CA TRP A 198 8.52 23.29 6.67
C TRP A 198 7.36 24.30 6.78
N GLU A 199 6.93 24.82 5.64
CA GLU A 199 5.73 25.62 5.39
C GLU A 199 4.45 24.93 5.85
N THR A 200 3.73 25.36 6.89
CA THR A 200 2.43 24.71 7.25
C THR A 200 1.43 24.68 6.09
N ASP A 201 1.47 25.73 5.28
CA ASP A 201 0.59 25.91 4.11
C ASP A 201 1.10 25.17 2.87
N SER A 202 2.33 24.61 2.93
CA SER A 202 2.89 23.86 1.82
C SER A 202 2.13 22.54 1.63
N GLU A 203 1.86 22.17 0.39
CA GLU A 203 1.18 20.92 0.06
C GLU A 203 1.93 19.71 0.60
N TRP A 204 3.28 19.75 0.57
CA TRP A 204 4.13 18.71 1.16
C TRP A 204 3.90 18.56 2.67
N HIS A 205 3.85 19.68 3.41
CA HIS A 205 3.64 19.66 4.86
C HIS A 205 2.25 19.14 5.20
N GLN A 206 1.23 19.51 4.43
CA GLN A 206 -0.13 19.00 4.64
C GLN A 206 -0.18 17.48 4.46
N ILE A 207 0.46 16.92 3.42
CA ILE A 207 0.54 15.47 3.21
C ILE A 207 1.35 14.81 4.34
N LYS A 208 2.50 15.40 4.73
CA LYS A 208 3.29 14.93 5.89
C LYS A 208 2.41 14.84 7.14
N THR A 209 1.74 15.93 7.48
CA THR A 209 0.89 16.02 8.67
C THR A 209 -0.20 14.97 8.63
N GLU A 210 -0.89 14.81 7.50
CA GLU A 210 -1.91 13.78 7.32
C GLU A 210 -1.38 12.35 7.57
N ILE A 211 -0.20 12.01 7.04
CA ILE A 211 0.45 10.70 7.27
C ILE A 211 0.68 10.45 8.77
N PHE A 212 1.22 11.43 9.50
CA PHE A 212 1.56 11.27 10.92
C PHE A 212 0.36 11.37 11.86
N GLU A 213 -0.59 12.26 11.59
CA GLU A 213 -1.85 12.33 12.36
C GLU A 213 -2.64 11.04 12.22
N TRP A 214 -2.75 10.52 10.99
CA TRP A 214 -3.40 9.24 10.77
C TRP A 214 -2.72 8.11 11.56
N ARG A 215 -1.39 8.07 11.56
CA ARG A 215 -0.61 7.11 12.36
C ARG A 215 -0.87 7.25 13.86
N ARG A 216 -1.26 8.42 14.38
CA ARG A 216 -1.61 8.62 15.81
C ARG A 216 -3.00 8.07 16.16
N MET A 217 -3.94 8.08 15.22
CA MET A 217 -5.29 7.50 15.38
C MET A 217 -5.27 5.97 15.50
N LEU A 218 -4.19 5.33 15.08
CA LEU A 218 -4.00 3.89 15.21
C LEU A 218 -3.55 3.51 16.64
N ASP A 219 -3.94 2.32 17.11
CA ASP A 219 -3.47 1.78 18.37
C ASP A 219 -2.00 1.35 18.30
N SER A 220 -1.30 1.37 19.44
CA SER A 220 0.11 0.95 19.52
C SER A 220 0.33 -0.49 19.08
N SER A 221 -0.66 -1.37 19.28
CA SER A 221 -0.60 -2.78 18.89
C SER A 221 -0.49 -3.00 17.38
N ILE A 222 -0.90 -2.04 16.53
CA ILE A 222 -0.85 -2.22 15.07
C ILE A 222 0.32 -1.47 14.41
N LYS A 223 1.17 -0.83 15.21
CA LYS A 223 2.31 -0.05 14.73
C LYS A 223 3.59 -0.88 14.82
N TYR A 224 4.24 -1.08 13.69
CA TYR A 224 5.65 -1.45 13.63
C TYR A 224 6.53 -0.21 13.88
N PRO A 225 7.70 -0.32 14.53
CA PRO A 225 8.27 -1.49 15.20
C PRO A 225 7.79 -1.71 16.64
N GLN A 226 6.82 -0.91 17.13
CA GLN A 226 6.32 -1.02 18.51
C GLN A 226 5.75 -2.41 18.82
N THR A 227 5.12 -3.02 17.82
CA THR A 227 4.69 -4.43 17.83
C THR A 227 5.45 -5.19 16.74
N PRO A 228 6.10 -6.32 17.06
CA PRO A 228 6.84 -7.10 16.06
C PRO A 228 5.90 -7.94 15.19
N VAL A 229 6.33 -8.26 13.95
CA VAL A 229 5.51 -9.02 12.99
C VAL A 229 5.11 -10.39 13.57
N ALA A 230 6.01 -11.03 14.31
CA ALA A 230 5.81 -12.34 14.95
C ALA A 230 4.55 -12.44 15.84
N VAL A 231 4.08 -11.32 16.41
CA VAL A 231 2.83 -11.31 17.19
C VAL A 231 1.64 -11.62 16.29
N TYR A 232 1.59 -11.01 15.09
CA TYR A 232 0.50 -11.18 14.14
C TYR A 232 0.64 -12.44 13.29
N VAL A 233 1.85 -12.99 13.15
CA VAL A 233 2.06 -14.35 12.62
C VAL A 233 1.27 -15.36 13.45
N ARG A 234 1.42 -15.32 14.79
CA ARG A 234 0.69 -16.22 15.69
C ARG A 234 -0.83 -16.02 15.66
N ARG A 235 -1.28 -14.80 15.33
CA ARG A 235 -2.70 -14.45 15.20
C ARG A 235 -3.27 -14.68 13.80
N ARG A 236 -2.46 -15.16 12.84
CA ARG A 236 -2.84 -15.32 11.42
C ARG A 236 -3.35 -14.03 10.77
N GLN A 237 -2.71 -12.92 11.12
CA GLN A 237 -3.03 -11.56 10.65
C GLN A 237 -1.77 -10.80 10.24
N ALA A 238 -0.67 -11.51 9.95
CA ALA A 238 0.62 -10.91 9.64
C ALA A 238 0.56 -10.12 8.34
N GLU A 239 -0.19 -10.61 7.36
CA GLU A 239 -0.33 -10.02 6.04
C GLU A 239 -1.00 -8.65 6.12
N SER A 240 -2.14 -8.55 6.82
CA SER A 240 -2.82 -7.27 7.07
C SER A 240 -1.97 -6.32 7.92
N PHE A 241 -1.33 -6.82 8.98
CA PHE A 241 -0.45 -6.02 9.83
C PHE A 241 0.73 -5.44 9.03
N ALA A 242 1.42 -6.28 8.26
CA ALA A 242 2.54 -5.86 7.45
C ALA A 242 2.11 -4.88 6.36
N PHE A 243 1.02 -5.16 5.65
CA PHE A 243 0.51 -4.27 4.60
C PHE A 243 0.21 -2.86 5.15
N ILE A 244 -0.47 -2.74 6.29
CA ILE A 244 -0.76 -1.45 6.97
C ILE A 244 0.53 -0.68 7.29
N ASN A 245 1.58 -1.37 7.71
CA ASN A 245 2.85 -0.74 8.06
C ASN A 245 3.67 -0.39 6.81
N LEU A 246 3.69 -1.26 5.79
CA LEU A 246 4.33 -1.02 4.51
C LEU A 246 3.76 0.22 3.82
N ILE A 247 2.43 0.36 3.72
CA ILE A 247 1.81 1.52 3.07
C ILE A 247 2.10 2.84 3.78
N HIS A 248 2.20 2.82 5.11
CA HIS A 248 2.60 3.97 5.90
C HIS A 248 4.03 4.42 5.57
N TYR A 249 5.00 3.50 5.66
CA TYR A 249 6.40 3.84 5.37
C TYR A 249 6.61 4.19 3.90
N LEU A 250 5.90 3.55 2.99
CA LEU A 250 5.97 3.87 1.57
C LEU A 250 5.44 5.29 1.30
N SER A 251 4.35 5.70 1.95
CA SER A 251 3.83 7.07 1.86
C SER A 251 4.85 8.11 2.32
N ILE A 252 5.62 7.81 3.37
CA ILE A 252 6.75 8.64 3.80
C ILE A 252 7.81 8.67 2.69
N LEU A 253 8.28 7.52 2.20
CA LEU A 253 9.31 7.48 1.16
C LEU A 253 8.91 8.27 -0.10
N MET A 254 7.63 8.24 -0.49
CA MET A 254 7.13 8.96 -1.68
C MET A 254 7.40 10.45 -1.62
N ILE A 255 7.13 11.09 -0.48
CA ILE A 255 7.28 12.54 -0.37
C ILE A 255 8.64 12.96 0.16
N TYR A 256 9.32 12.10 0.94
CA TYR A 256 10.61 12.43 1.54
C TYR A 256 11.79 12.30 0.56
N ARG A 257 11.67 11.46 -0.48
CA ARG A 257 12.74 11.38 -1.50
C ARG A 257 12.86 12.65 -2.35
N GLU A 258 11.81 13.47 -2.43
CA GLU A 258 11.76 14.63 -3.34
C GLU A 258 12.80 15.71 -3.02
N TYR A 259 13.17 15.85 -1.75
CA TYR A 259 14.17 16.81 -1.29
C TYR A 259 15.51 16.15 -0.93
N LEU A 260 15.69 14.87 -1.28
CA LEU A 260 16.97 14.20 -1.22
C LEU A 260 17.84 14.67 -2.41
N PRO A 261 19.08 15.15 -2.18
CA PRO A 261 19.99 15.44 -3.27
C PRO A 261 20.30 14.17 -4.07
N PHE A 262 20.30 14.25 -5.41
CA PHE A 262 20.69 13.11 -6.25
C PHE A 262 22.11 12.61 -5.95
N VAL A 263 23.07 13.53 -5.76
CA VAL A 263 24.45 13.26 -5.34
C VAL A 263 24.85 14.32 -4.30
N PRO A 264 25.15 13.95 -3.05
CA PRO A 264 25.66 14.90 -2.05
C PRO A 264 26.99 15.53 -2.50
N LYS A 265 27.19 16.82 -2.20
CA LYS A 265 28.39 17.58 -2.65
C LYS A 265 29.64 17.31 -1.82
N ASP A 266 29.51 17.22 -0.50
CA ASP A 266 30.64 17.09 0.42
C ASP A 266 30.41 15.93 1.40
N ARG A 267 31.51 15.27 1.78
CA ARG A 267 31.57 14.21 2.80
C ARG A 267 31.58 14.76 4.23
N ASN A 268 32.01 16.01 4.40
CA ASN A 268 32.20 16.63 5.72
C ASN A 268 31.03 17.52 6.15
N GLU A 269 30.00 17.68 5.32
CA GLU A 269 28.85 18.53 5.60
C GLU A 269 27.58 17.71 5.83
N VAL A 270 26.71 18.23 6.71
CA VAL A 270 25.35 17.70 6.87
C VAL A 270 24.62 17.88 5.56
N ILE A 271 24.01 16.81 5.04
CA ILE A 271 23.21 16.90 3.82
C ILE A 271 22.09 17.91 4.03
N CYS A 272 21.95 18.83 3.08
CA CYS A 272 20.96 19.90 3.12
C CYS A 272 20.23 19.99 1.79
N GLY A 273 19.01 19.45 1.78
CA GLY A 273 18.00 19.71 0.76
C GLY A 273 18.38 19.47 -0.70
N PRO A 274 17.50 19.91 -1.62
CA PRO A 274 17.76 19.76 -3.03
C PRO A 274 18.88 20.73 -3.42
N ILE A 275 19.98 20.18 -3.91
CA ILE A 275 21.05 20.94 -4.54
C ILE A 275 20.78 21.19 -6.03
N GLN A 276 19.75 20.54 -6.58
CA GLN A 276 19.29 20.68 -7.95
C GLN A 276 18.05 21.58 -8.04
N PRO A 277 17.95 22.46 -9.06
CA PRO A 277 16.76 23.28 -9.29
C PRO A 277 15.44 22.47 -9.29
N PRO A 278 14.31 23.07 -8.84
CA PRO A 278 14.24 24.35 -8.14
C PRO A 278 14.87 24.27 -6.75
N LEU A 279 15.67 25.29 -6.40
CA LEU A 279 16.27 25.42 -5.08
C LEU A 279 15.27 26.03 -4.10
N LEU A 280 15.43 25.73 -2.83
CA LEU A 280 14.61 26.31 -1.78
C LEU A 280 14.96 27.79 -1.58
N LEU A 281 13.94 28.63 -1.48
CA LEU A 281 14.09 30.08 -1.34
C LEU A 281 14.56 30.51 0.06
N ARG A 282 14.36 29.65 1.07
CA ARG A 282 14.68 29.94 2.46
C ARG A 282 15.54 28.85 3.05
N GLN A 283 16.36 29.22 4.02
CA GLN A 283 17.11 28.28 4.82
C GLN A 283 16.15 27.50 5.73
N ALA A 284 16.39 26.20 5.84
CA ALA A 284 15.61 25.35 6.72
C ALA A 284 15.87 25.70 8.19
N PRO A 285 14.89 25.50 9.09
CA PRO A 285 15.12 25.57 10.53
C PRO A 285 16.29 24.66 10.96
N GLN A 286 16.95 25.04 12.05
CA GLN A 286 18.05 24.24 12.60
C GLN A 286 17.58 22.81 12.91
N GLY A 287 18.36 21.81 12.50
CA GLY A 287 18.06 20.39 12.71
C GLY A 287 17.02 19.79 11.76
N TRP A 288 16.34 20.60 10.95
CA TRP A 288 15.24 20.11 10.10
C TRP A 288 15.67 19.04 9.09
N TRP A 289 16.80 19.24 8.42
CA TRP A 289 17.33 18.25 7.46
C TRP A 289 17.77 16.94 8.12
N GLN A 290 18.33 17.02 9.33
CA GLN A 290 18.72 15.84 10.07
C GLN A 290 17.48 14.99 10.40
N GLU A 291 16.46 15.60 11.00
CA GLU A 291 15.18 14.92 11.28
C GLU A 291 14.56 14.35 9.99
N TYR A 292 14.60 15.12 8.91
CA TYR A 292 14.06 14.73 7.62
C TYR A 292 14.70 13.45 7.07
N TYR A 293 16.02 13.38 7.05
CA TYR A 293 16.75 12.22 6.52
C TYR A 293 16.72 11.03 7.49
N ASP A 294 16.70 11.28 8.80
CA ASP A 294 16.49 10.24 9.80
C ASP A 294 15.14 9.53 9.57
N ILE A 295 14.07 10.28 9.33
CA ILE A 295 12.74 9.72 9.00
C ILE A 295 12.76 8.95 7.67
N LEU A 296 13.38 9.51 6.63
CA LEU A 296 13.47 8.87 5.31
C LEU A 296 14.19 7.52 5.39
N PHE A 297 15.38 7.50 5.99
CA PHE A 297 16.21 6.30 6.06
C PHE A 297 15.70 5.29 7.09
N ASP A 298 15.13 5.74 8.21
CA ASP A 298 14.43 4.83 9.12
C ASP A 298 13.28 4.13 8.39
N SER A 299 12.44 4.87 7.65
CA SER A 299 11.32 4.29 6.89
C SER A 299 11.76 3.22 5.89
N SER A 300 12.84 3.45 5.14
CA SER A 300 13.41 2.43 4.25
C SER A 300 13.89 1.19 5.02
N THR A 301 14.53 1.39 6.18
CA THR A 301 14.97 0.31 7.06
C THR A 301 13.78 -0.50 7.58
N ARG A 302 12.70 0.15 7.98
CA ARG A 302 11.49 -0.52 8.50
C ARG A 302 10.82 -1.38 7.43
N ILE A 303 10.76 -0.93 6.18
CA ILE A 303 10.25 -1.74 5.07
C ILE A 303 11.11 -3.01 4.93
N THR A 304 12.44 -2.88 4.83
CA THR A 304 13.34 -4.04 4.70
C THR A 304 13.19 -5.01 5.88
N GLN A 305 13.05 -4.50 7.11
CA GLN A 305 12.86 -5.34 8.30
C GLN A 305 11.52 -6.10 8.28
N ILE A 306 10.42 -5.43 7.93
CA ILE A 306 9.11 -6.09 7.81
C ILE A 306 9.16 -7.22 6.78
N ILE A 307 9.76 -6.96 5.61
CA ILE A 307 9.87 -7.98 4.55
C ILE A 307 10.74 -9.15 5.01
N THR A 308 11.87 -8.88 5.66
CA THR A 308 12.74 -9.93 6.22
C THR A 308 12.00 -10.77 7.26
N GLU A 309 11.29 -10.13 8.21
CA GLU A 309 10.51 -10.84 9.24
C GLU A 309 9.38 -11.70 8.66
N LEU A 310 8.79 -11.30 7.53
CA LEU A 310 7.78 -12.09 6.81
C LEU A 310 8.40 -13.28 6.08
N GLU A 311 9.54 -13.07 5.42
CA GLU A 311 10.30 -14.14 4.74
C GLU A 311 10.74 -15.21 5.73
N ASP A 312 11.29 -14.80 6.88
CA ASP A 312 11.68 -15.68 7.99
C ASP A 312 10.48 -16.46 8.55
N ALA A 313 9.26 -15.89 8.49
CA ALA A 313 8.02 -16.52 8.90
C ALA A 313 7.33 -17.32 7.78
N HIS A 314 7.91 -17.40 6.57
CA HIS A 314 7.34 -18.02 5.37
C HIS A 314 5.97 -17.45 4.97
N ILE A 315 5.80 -16.13 5.10
CA ILE A 315 4.57 -15.41 4.75
C ILE A 315 4.80 -14.60 3.47
N SER A 316 3.96 -14.86 2.46
CA SER A 316 4.07 -14.20 1.17
C SER A 316 3.04 -13.08 1.01
N LEU A 317 3.52 -11.86 0.72
CA LEU A 317 2.71 -10.72 0.28
C LEU A 317 3.03 -10.42 -1.19
N LEU A 318 2.13 -10.77 -2.10
CA LEU A 318 2.38 -10.67 -3.55
C LEU A 318 1.64 -9.50 -4.20
N THR A 319 1.24 -8.52 -3.39
CA THR A 319 0.60 -7.30 -3.90
C THR A 319 1.60 -6.45 -4.69
N PRO A 320 1.16 -5.75 -5.75
CA PRO A 320 1.96 -4.74 -6.45
C PRO A 320 2.60 -3.73 -5.51
N HIS A 321 1.85 -3.40 -4.46
CA HIS A 321 2.25 -2.47 -3.43
C HIS A 321 3.49 -2.95 -2.68
N THR A 322 3.56 -4.24 -2.34
CA THR A 322 4.72 -4.83 -1.65
C THR A 322 5.97 -4.74 -2.51
N GLY A 323 5.87 -5.05 -3.81
CA GLY A 323 6.98 -4.89 -4.76
C GLY A 323 7.45 -3.43 -4.84
N TYR A 324 6.52 -2.47 -4.87
CA TYR A 324 6.88 -1.05 -4.87
C TYR A 324 7.51 -0.58 -3.55
N CYS A 325 7.10 -1.16 -2.41
CA CYS A 325 7.75 -0.94 -1.11
C CYS A 325 9.20 -1.39 -1.14
N VAL A 326 9.46 -2.63 -1.55
CA VAL A 326 10.81 -3.20 -1.66
C VAL A 326 11.67 -2.37 -2.61
N PHE A 327 11.19 -2.09 -3.82
CA PHE A 327 11.92 -1.26 -4.79
C PHE A 327 12.27 0.12 -4.23
N SER A 328 11.31 0.79 -3.59
CA SER A 328 11.54 2.14 -3.03
C SER A 328 12.52 2.10 -1.87
N ALA A 329 12.43 1.11 -0.97
CA ALA A 329 13.36 0.94 0.13
C ALA A 329 14.78 0.61 -0.34
N ALA A 330 14.89 -0.33 -1.30
CA ALA A 330 16.16 -0.70 -1.92
C ALA A 330 16.85 0.52 -2.56
N SER A 331 16.11 1.40 -3.25
CA SER A 331 16.68 2.62 -3.82
C SER A 331 17.33 3.54 -2.76
N MET A 332 16.72 3.63 -1.57
CA MET A 332 17.27 4.40 -0.44
C MET A 332 18.43 3.68 0.24
N ASN A 333 18.38 2.35 0.34
CA ASN A 333 19.49 1.54 0.85
C ASN A 333 20.73 1.65 -0.04
N VAL A 334 20.55 1.59 -1.37
CA VAL A 334 21.61 1.81 -2.36
C VAL A 334 22.18 3.22 -2.24
N TYR A 335 21.33 4.23 -2.06
CA TYR A 335 21.79 5.60 -1.82
C TYR A 335 22.69 5.70 -0.58
N ARG A 336 22.26 5.10 0.55
CA ARG A 336 23.06 5.06 1.79
C ARG A 336 24.37 4.30 1.63
N SER A 337 24.36 3.21 0.88
CA SER A 337 25.57 2.44 0.57
C SER A 337 26.56 3.26 -0.27
N ALA A 338 26.06 4.02 -1.24
CA ALA A 338 26.87 4.90 -2.09
C ALA A 338 27.40 6.13 -1.34
N PHE A 339 26.61 6.66 -0.39
CA PHE A 339 26.95 7.84 0.39
C PHE A 339 26.81 7.57 1.90
N PRO A 340 27.72 6.79 2.54
CA PRO A 340 27.54 6.37 3.93
C PRO A 340 27.46 7.49 4.96
N TRP A 341 28.04 8.66 4.66
CA TRP A 341 27.98 9.87 5.49
C TRP A 341 26.63 10.61 5.39
N ALA A 342 25.79 10.22 4.44
CA ALA A 342 24.46 10.80 4.23
C ALA A 342 23.45 10.44 5.31
N ASP A 343 23.67 9.30 5.98
CA ASP A 343 22.82 8.79 7.05
C ASP A 343 23.55 9.00 8.39
N PRO A 344 23.14 9.98 9.22
CA PRO A 344 23.74 10.23 10.52
C PRO A 344 23.63 9.01 11.47
N GLY A 345 22.65 8.13 11.24
CA GLY A 345 22.40 6.92 12.03
C GLY A 345 23.19 5.68 11.58
N ASN A 346 23.94 5.76 10.48
CA ASN A 346 24.64 4.62 9.85
C ASN A 346 25.70 3.97 10.75
N ALA A 347 26.24 4.71 11.73
CA ALA A 347 27.20 4.17 12.70
C ALA A 347 26.64 3.05 13.61
N ARG A 348 25.33 2.78 13.59
CA ARG A 348 24.64 1.83 14.50
C ARG A 348 23.84 0.73 13.81
N ARG A 349 23.89 0.58 12.48
CA ARG A 349 22.97 -0.30 11.72
C ARG A 349 23.72 -1.24 10.75
N PRO A 350 23.10 -2.36 10.32
CA PRO A 350 23.79 -3.44 9.59
C PRO A 350 24.51 -2.94 8.34
N ASP A 351 25.62 -3.60 7.99
CA ASP A 351 26.51 -3.21 6.89
C ASP A 351 25.71 -2.97 5.60
N ALA A 352 25.77 -1.75 5.07
CA ALA A 352 25.12 -1.36 3.83
C ALA A 352 25.54 -2.26 2.64
N THR A 353 26.69 -2.92 2.74
CA THR A 353 27.19 -3.92 1.79
C THR A 353 26.42 -5.24 1.87
N GLU A 354 25.97 -5.63 3.06
CA GLU A 354 25.15 -6.82 3.29
C GLU A 354 23.72 -6.61 2.77
N LEU A 355 23.13 -5.44 3.03
CA LEU A 355 21.84 -5.04 2.47
C LEU A 355 21.88 -5.01 0.93
N LYS A 356 22.94 -4.47 0.34
CA LYS A 356 23.13 -4.44 -1.12
C LYS A 356 23.27 -5.84 -1.74
N ARG A 357 23.95 -6.79 -1.07
CA ARG A 357 23.98 -8.19 -1.54
C ARG A 357 22.60 -8.81 -1.52
N ARG A 358 21.86 -8.65 -0.41
CA ARG A 358 20.50 -9.20 -0.26
C ARG A 358 19.52 -8.61 -1.29
N ASP A 359 19.61 -7.31 -1.58
CA ASP A 359 18.73 -6.63 -2.55
C ASP A 359 19.03 -7.00 -4.03
N LEU A 360 20.22 -7.52 -4.34
CA LEU A 360 20.65 -7.88 -5.70
C LEU A 360 20.54 -9.38 -6.03
N ASP A 361 20.22 -10.21 -5.04
CA ASP A 361 20.05 -11.67 -5.19
C ASP A 361 18.58 -12.07 -5.55
N PHE A 362 17.74 -11.11 -5.99
CA PHE A 362 16.38 -11.34 -6.51
C PHE A 362 16.35 -11.67 -8.01
#